data_AF-A0A2S1RAG1-F1
#
_entry.id   AF-A0A2S1RAG1-F1
#
_cell.length_a   1.000
_cell.length_b   1.000
_cell.length_c   1.000
_cell.angle_alpha   90.00
_cell.angle_beta   90.00
_cell.angle_gamma   90.00
#
_symmetry.space_group_name_H-M   'P 1'
#
loop_
_entity.id
_entity.type
_entity.pdbx_description
1 polymer ?
#
loop_
_entity_poly.entity_id
_entity_poly.type
_entity_poly.pdbx_seq_one_letter_code
_entity_poly.pdbx_strand_id
1 'polypeptide(L)'
;MSSDAGLRRLIARPAATDAAVGAVVSGALLAGVARPGFPLLRDWVATPTPPLSDAALGLGESAARAVPQDVAVAWATRALAAVGLPVWPLTGLLTVVFCVWLAVAAGALVRRVVPGGRAAGAWPRLPAVVGAVWNPFVVERLLQGHWSVLAGVAAVMSMPVLLARGRPRVAAACAALAAAGLTPTGWVLAVVAAAVALAGGGGGARRTRAAVALAATAVVTALPWALATALTAAGDWAGAAAGGGADAPAGVAAFAARAEPGIGTLGSVVALGGIWNSDAVPPSRATWWAAAALFALLLVWALAARGLWRARRDPVVRATVPVALAAWLLVAVAATGPGLAAMEALVTAVPGAGLLRDTQKFVALALPATVLALAFAARTLAVRVRPIAAGVLVTAVAVAAVPDAPRALWQQLRPVTYGPGWEQVAGIVDGRPGDLLVLPAGSFRSTPLWADGRPVLDPAPRLLDTRVLVPGDLVVAGAGAGAGAGAGDATAVPGEGDRARRATDALLRDAEPRELAGLGVRWVLDERTSAGPRGAADETLTATTTRFSDPELALHELAPPDGPGDADSRWSAVTPPGAPAWARAAVLAAHALWLLTLAGAAAAAVTRAAGARGSVTGADAARDGAG
;
A
#
# COMPACT_ATOMS: atom_id res chain seq x y z
N MET A 1 7.54 -42.13 -16.27
CA MET A 1 8.84 -41.84 -15.58
C MET A 1 9.38 -40.41 -15.78
N SER A 2 8.73 -39.54 -16.57
CA SER A 2 9.20 -38.15 -16.80
C SER A 2 8.69 -37.11 -15.77
N SER A 3 7.47 -37.25 -15.24
CA SER A 3 6.92 -36.27 -14.27
C SER A 3 7.57 -36.36 -12.88
N ASP A 4 8.00 -37.54 -12.46
CA ASP A 4 8.60 -37.77 -11.13
C ASP A 4 10.02 -37.17 -11.03
N ALA A 5 10.76 -37.12 -12.14
CA ALA A 5 12.07 -36.45 -12.20
C ALA A 5 11.97 -34.92 -12.16
N GLY A 6 10.93 -34.35 -12.79
CA GLY A 6 10.64 -32.91 -12.73
C GLY A 6 10.23 -32.44 -11.34
N LEU A 7 9.36 -33.21 -10.67
CA LEU A 7 8.93 -32.95 -9.29
C LEU A 7 10.11 -33.04 -8.31
N ARG A 8 10.98 -34.06 -8.46
CA ARG A 8 12.20 -34.19 -7.64
C ARG A 8 13.20 -33.04 -7.86
N ARG A 9 13.34 -32.52 -9.08
CA ARG A 9 14.18 -31.33 -9.38
C ARG A 9 13.60 -30.02 -8.84
N LEU A 10 12.27 -29.86 -8.82
CA LEU A 10 11.58 -28.73 -8.19
C LEU A 10 11.72 -28.76 -6.66
N ILE A 11 11.67 -29.94 -6.05
CA ILE A 11 11.95 -30.17 -4.63
C ILE A 11 13.42 -29.82 -4.28
N ALA A 12 14.35 -29.94 -5.24
CA ALA A 12 15.77 -29.62 -5.05
C ALA A 12 16.09 -28.11 -5.03
N ARG A 13 15.13 -27.22 -5.36
CA ARG A 13 15.29 -25.75 -5.28
C ARG A 13 14.28 -25.16 -4.30
N PRO A 14 14.62 -25.05 -3.01
CA PRO A 14 13.68 -24.62 -1.97
C PRO A 14 12.97 -23.29 -2.27
N ALA A 15 13.66 -22.34 -2.90
CA ALA A 15 13.08 -21.04 -3.28
C ALA A 15 12.06 -21.14 -4.43
N ALA A 16 12.20 -22.12 -5.34
CA ALA A 16 11.22 -22.36 -6.40
C ALA A 16 9.92 -22.96 -5.81
N THR A 17 10.04 -23.86 -4.82
CA THR A 17 8.89 -24.33 -4.03
C THR A 17 8.24 -23.18 -3.26
N ASP A 18 9.08 -22.32 -2.66
CA ASP A 18 8.81 -20.93 -2.23
C ASP A 18 7.76 -20.23 -3.08
N ALA A 19 8.22 -19.92 -4.28
CA ALA A 19 7.50 -19.13 -5.25
C ALA A 19 6.24 -19.85 -5.75
N ALA A 20 6.29 -21.16 -5.98
CA ALA A 20 5.15 -21.94 -6.43
C ALA A 20 4.01 -21.93 -5.41
N VAL A 21 4.30 -22.17 -4.13
CA VAL A 21 3.30 -22.09 -3.06
C VAL A 21 2.78 -20.66 -2.94
N GLY A 22 3.67 -19.67 -2.94
CA GLY A 22 3.29 -18.26 -2.93
C GLY A 22 2.36 -17.89 -4.09
N ALA A 23 2.64 -18.37 -5.29
CA ALA A 23 1.83 -18.10 -6.48
C ALA A 23 0.45 -18.77 -6.40
N VAL A 24 0.37 -20.01 -5.89
CA VAL A 24 -0.91 -20.70 -5.67
C VAL A 24 -1.76 -19.96 -4.63
N VAL A 25 -1.17 -19.58 -3.49
CA VAL A 25 -1.87 -18.84 -2.42
C VAL A 25 -2.30 -17.47 -2.92
N SER A 26 -1.43 -16.74 -3.61
CA SER A 26 -1.73 -15.42 -4.17
C SER A 26 -2.82 -15.51 -5.23
N GLY A 27 -2.75 -16.49 -6.13
CA GLY A 27 -3.77 -16.73 -7.13
C GLY A 27 -5.12 -17.08 -6.51
N ALA A 28 -5.15 -17.87 -5.44
CA ALA A 28 -6.37 -18.13 -4.70
C ALA A 28 -6.96 -16.86 -4.07
N LEU A 29 -6.15 -15.98 -3.47
CA LEU A 29 -6.65 -14.74 -2.87
C LEU A 29 -7.07 -13.70 -3.92
N LEU A 30 -6.35 -13.61 -5.04
CA LEU A 30 -6.47 -12.56 -6.04
C LEU A 30 -7.19 -13.00 -7.33
N ALA A 31 -7.86 -14.16 -7.35
CA ALA A 31 -8.58 -14.63 -8.53
C ALA A 31 -9.62 -13.62 -9.06
N GLY A 32 -10.19 -12.79 -8.18
CA GLY A 32 -11.14 -11.73 -8.54
C GLY A 32 -10.56 -10.69 -9.51
N VAL A 33 -9.27 -10.34 -9.38
CA VAL A 33 -8.59 -9.36 -10.25
C VAL A 33 -8.04 -9.95 -11.54
N ALA A 34 -8.22 -11.25 -11.77
CA ALA A 34 -7.83 -11.90 -13.03
C ALA A 34 -8.83 -11.66 -14.16
N ARG A 35 -10.00 -11.07 -13.86
CA ARG A 35 -11.01 -10.70 -14.85
C ARG A 35 -10.59 -9.44 -15.60
N PRO A 36 -10.93 -9.30 -16.90
CA PRO A 36 -10.71 -8.06 -17.63
C PRO A 36 -11.36 -6.86 -16.91
N GLY A 37 -10.69 -5.72 -16.97
CA GLY A 37 -11.11 -4.48 -16.30
C GLY A 37 -10.08 -3.99 -15.28
N PHE A 38 -10.31 -2.82 -14.72
CA PHE A 38 -9.40 -2.16 -13.81
C PHE A 38 -9.82 -2.35 -12.36
N PRO A 39 -8.93 -2.85 -11.47
CA PRO A 39 -9.24 -2.95 -10.06
C PRO A 39 -9.66 -1.59 -9.47
N LEU A 40 -10.86 -1.58 -8.88
CA LEU A 40 -11.43 -0.41 -8.23
C LEU A 40 -12.05 -0.81 -6.89
N LEU A 41 -11.37 -0.45 -5.81
CA LEU A 41 -11.79 -0.74 -4.44
C LEU A 41 -11.12 0.24 -3.47
N ARG A 42 -11.91 1.14 -2.86
CA ARG A 42 -11.41 2.15 -1.90
C ARG A 42 -10.17 2.87 -2.44
N ASP A 43 -9.00 2.65 -1.84
CA ASP A 43 -7.73 3.31 -2.22
C ASP A 43 -7.07 2.69 -3.47
N TRP A 44 -7.55 1.53 -3.93
CA TRP A 44 -7.11 0.91 -5.17
C TRP A 44 -7.93 1.46 -6.33
N VAL A 45 -7.37 2.44 -7.03
CA VAL A 45 -7.95 3.03 -8.25
C VAL A 45 -6.97 2.83 -9.38
N ALA A 46 -7.22 1.82 -10.21
CA ALA A 46 -6.49 1.62 -11.47
C ALA A 46 -7.29 2.23 -12.63
N THR A 47 -6.59 2.87 -13.56
CA THR A 47 -7.19 3.56 -14.71
C THR A 47 -6.47 3.19 -16.01
N PRO A 48 -7.14 3.31 -17.18
CA PRO A 48 -6.56 2.91 -18.47
C PRO A 48 -5.36 3.78 -18.88
N THR A 49 -5.47 5.09 -18.66
CA THR A 49 -4.53 6.10 -19.16
C THR A 49 -4.27 7.17 -18.08
N PRO A 50 -3.63 6.82 -16.96
CA PRO A 50 -3.35 7.78 -15.89
C PRO A 50 -2.44 8.92 -16.37
N PRO A 51 -2.82 10.19 -16.11
CA PRO A 51 -2.02 11.36 -16.49
C PRO A 51 -0.79 11.53 -15.58
N LEU A 52 0.21 12.28 -16.05
CA LEU A 52 1.34 12.75 -15.23
C LEU A 52 1.03 14.16 -14.69
N SER A 53 -0.06 14.25 -13.94
CA SER A 53 -0.55 15.49 -13.33
C SER A 53 0.32 15.95 -12.16
N ASP A 54 0.14 17.21 -11.72
CA ASP A 54 0.79 17.70 -10.49
C ASP A 54 0.40 16.85 -9.27
N ALA A 55 -0.84 16.37 -9.20
CA ALA A 55 -1.30 15.47 -8.15
C ALA A 55 -0.53 14.13 -8.16
N ALA A 56 -0.32 13.52 -9.33
CA ALA A 56 0.47 12.29 -9.45
C ALA A 56 1.94 12.49 -9.00
N LEU A 57 2.50 13.68 -9.22
CA LEU A 57 3.84 14.07 -8.76
C LEU A 57 3.90 14.43 -7.27
N GLY A 58 2.76 14.56 -6.58
CA GLY A 58 2.69 15.06 -5.20
C GLY A 58 2.88 16.58 -5.07
N LEU A 59 2.72 17.30 -6.18
CA LEU A 59 2.82 18.76 -6.28
C LEU A 59 1.46 19.46 -6.25
N GLY A 60 0.36 18.71 -6.10
CA GLY A 60 -0.98 19.24 -5.87
C GLY A 60 -1.27 19.51 -4.39
N GLU A 61 -2.51 19.90 -4.07
CA GLU A 61 -2.92 20.26 -2.70
C GLU A 61 -2.96 19.05 -1.73
N SER A 62 -3.11 17.83 -2.26
CA SER A 62 -3.13 16.60 -1.45
C SER A 62 -1.73 16.15 -1.04
N ALA A 63 -1.60 15.57 0.16
CA ALA A 63 -0.34 14.97 0.59
C ALA A 63 0.18 13.89 -0.38
N ALA A 64 1.51 13.84 -0.57
CA ALA A 64 2.22 12.94 -1.49
C ALA A 64 2.23 11.45 -1.05
N ARG A 65 1.08 10.90 -0.66
CA ARG A 65 0.91 9.56 -0.06
C ARG A 65 1.09 8.43 -1.07
N ALA A 66 0.83 8.69 -2.34
CA ALA A 66 0.97 7.74 -3.45
C ALA A 66 2.18 8.03 -4.35
N VAL A 67 3.16 8.79 -3.86
CA VAL A 67 4.40 9.11 -4.61
C VAL A 67 5.52 8.19 -4.13
N PRO A 68 6.23 7.46 -5.01
CA PRO A 68 6.20 7.48 -6.48
C PRO A 68 5.24 6.47 -7.13
N GLN A 69 4.36 5.79 -6.38
CA GLN A 69 3.43 4.78 -6.93
C GLN A 69 2.69 5.25 -8.18
N ASP A 70 2.03 6.40 -8.13
CA ASP A 70 1.14 6.82 -9.22
C ASP A 70 1.94 7.16 -10.50
N VAL A 71 3.12 7.77 -10.36
CA VAL A 71 4.05 7.99 -11.50
C VAL A 71 4.60 6.66 -12.04
N ALA A 72 4.96 5.72 -11.15
CA ALA A 72 5.45 4.41 -11.56
C ALA A 72 4.38 3.62 -12.34
N VAL A 73 3.12 3.69 -11.90
CA VAL A 73 1.96 3.12 -12.61
C VAL A 73 1.77 3.81 -13.96
N ALA A 74 1.82 5.15 -14.02
CA ALA A 74 1.69 5.88 -15.28
C ALA A 74 2.79 5.53 -16.30
N TRP A 75 4.04 5.44 -15.87
CA TRP A 75 5.14 5.01 -16.74
C TRP A 75 5.00 3.56 -17.19
N ALA A 76 4.62 2.65 -16.29
CA ALA A 76 4.40 1.25 -16.63
C ALA A 76 3.24 1.09 -17.62
N THR A 77 2.14 1.83 -17.43
CA THR A 77 1.00 1.88 -18.35
C THR A 77 1.44 2.34 -19.74
N ARG A 78 2.17 3.45 -19.83
CA ARG A 78 2.70 3.96 -21.11
C ARG A 78 3.64 2.96 -21.79
N ALA A 79 4.51 2.30 -21.01
CA ALA A 79 5.43 1.29 -21.53
C ALA A 79 4.69 0.07 -22.08
N LEU A 80 3.65 -0.42 -21.38
CA LEU A 80 2.81 -1.53 -21.84
C LEU A 80 2.03 -1.16 -23.10
N ALA A 81 1.43 0.03 -23.12
CA ALA A 81 0.71 0.54 -24.28
C ALA A 81 1.62 0.65 -25.52
N ALA A 82 2.85 1.13 -25.35
CA ALA A 82 3.83 1.25 -26.43
C ALA A 82 4.22 -0.09 -27.07
N VAL A 83 4.12 -1.21 -26.33
CA VAL A 83 4.38 -2.56 -26.84
C VAL A 83 3.09 -3.35 -27.14
N GLY A 84 1.92 -2.71 -27.09
CA GLY A 84 0.62 -3.33 -27.37
C GLY A 84 0.14 -4.35 -26.33
N LEU A 85 0.66 -4.30 -25.09
CA LEU A 85 0.22 -5.17 -24.00
C LEU A 85 -0.96 -4.57 -23.21
N PRO A 86 -1.87 -5.40 -22.70
CA PRO A 86 -3.00 -4.93 -21.90
C PRO A 86 -2.51 -4.30 -20.59
N VAL A 87 -3.08 -3.14 -20.25
CA VAL A 87 -2.74 -2.37 -19.03
C VAL A 87 -3.52 -2.86 -17.81
N TRP A 88 -4.76 -3.33 -18.02
CA TRP A 88 -5.68 -3.72 -16.96
C TRP A 88 -5.11 -4.71 -15.91
N PRO A 89 -4.25 -5.71 -16.24
CA PRO A 89 -3.74 -6.63 -15.23
C PRO A 89 -2.56 -6.07 -14.43
N LEU A 90 -2.03 -4.88 -14.75
CA LEU A 90 -0.77 -4.36 -14.22
C LEU A 90 -0.70 -4.37 -12.68
N THR A 91 -1.62 -3.69 -12.01
CA THR A 91 -1.59 -3.56 -10.54
C THR A 91 -1.91 -4.88 -9.83
N GLY A 92 -2.80 -5.70 -10.42
CA GLY A 92 -3.08 -7.06 -9.93
C GLY A 92 -1.85 -7.98 -10.01
N LEU A 93 -1.12 -7.94 -11.14
CA LEU A 93 0.11 -8.71 -11.34
C LEU A 93 1.22 -8.24 -10.40
N LEU A 94 1.40 -6.93 -10.21
CA LEU A 94 2.37 -6.41 -9.23
C LEU A 94 2.05 -6.90 -7.81
N THR A 95 0.76 -6.93 -7.45
CA THR A 95 0.31 -7.46 -6.16
C THR A 95 0.67 -8.95 -6.00
N VAL A 96 0.44 -9.77 -7.03
CA VAL A 96 0.87 -11.17 -7.05
C VAL A 96 2.39 -11.28 -6.89
N VAL A 97 3.17 -10.45 -7.58
CA VAL A 97 4.64 -10.42 -7.47
C VAL A 97 5.07 -10.10 -6.03
N PHE A 98 4.43 -9.14 -5.36
CA PHE A 98 4.74 -8.79 -3.98
C PHE A 98 4.38 -9.91 -3.00
N CYS A 99 3.23 -10.57 -3.16
CA CYS A 99 2.85 -11.73 -2.36
C CYS A 99 3.80 -12.92 -2.56
N VAL A 100 4.21 -13.20 -3.80
CA VAL A 100 5.22 -14.23 -4.11
C VAL A 100 6.57 -13.86 -3.50
N TRP A 101 7.00 -12.60 -3.59
CA TRP A 101 8.21 -12.13 -2.93
C TRP A 101 8.14 -12.34 -1.41
N LEU A 102 7.03 -11.97 -0.78
CA LEU A 102 6.79 -12.18 0.65
C LEU A 102 6.88 -13.66 1.04
N ALA A 103 6.25 -14.55 0.27
CA ALA A 103 6.31 -16.01 0.46
C ALA A 103 7.75 -16.56 0.35
N VAL A 104 8.50 -16.13 -0.67
CA VAL A 104 9.91 -16.53 -0.86
C VAL A 104 10.80 -16.00 0.27
N ALA A 105 10.57 -14.77 0.71
CA ALA A 105 11.28 -14.15 1.83
C ALA A 105 11.01 -14.89 3.15
N ALA A 106 9.76 -15.25 3.42
CA ALA A 106 9.35 -16.05 4.58
C ALA A 106 10.02 -17.43 4.57
N GLY A 107 10.02 -18.11 3.42
CA GLY A 107 10.75 -19.37 3.26
C GLY A 107 12.25 -19.23 3.50
N ALA A 108 12.87 -18.14 3.02
CA ALA A 108 14.28 -17.85 3.24
C ALA A 108 14.60 -17.54 4.71
N LEU A 109 13.69 -16.88 5.42
CA LEU A 109 13.78 -16.60 6.85
C LEU A 109 13.80 -17.90 7.65
N VAL A 110 12.85 -18.80 7.38
CA VAL A 110 12.77 -20.10 8.05
C VAL A 110 14.02 -20.94 7.79
N ARG A 111 14.48 -21.05 6.54
CA ARG A 111 15.69 -21.82 6.20
C ARG A 111 16.95 -21.28 6.88
N ARG A 112 16.98 -20.00 7.24
CA ARG A 112 18.13 -19.39 7.90
C ARG A 112 18.20 -19.75 9.38
N VAL A 113 17.05 -19.86 10.05
CA VAL A 113 16.96 -19.91 11.52
C VAL A 113 16.55 -21.29 12.01
N VAL A 114 15.60 -21.94 11.34
CA VAL A 114 15.03 -23.21 11.77
C VAL A 114 15.91 -24.35 11.26
N PRO A 115 16.53 -25.16 12.15
CA PRO A 115 17.43 -26.23 11.73
C PRO A 115 16.73 -27.25 10.83
N GLY A 116 17.26 -27.46 9.63
CA GLY A 116 16.77 -28.47 8.69
C GLY A 116 17.39 -29.84 8.97
N GLY A 117 16.57 -30.79 9.42
CA GLY A 117 16.95 -32.21 9.36
C GLY A 117 16.77 -32.71 7.93
N ARG A 118 17.71 -33.49 7.39
CA ARG A 118 17.63 -34.08 6.03
C ARG A 118 16.34 -34.89 5.81
N ALA A 119 15.69 -35.37 6.86
CA ALA A 119 14.44 -36.13 6.83
C ALA A 119 13.15 -35.29 6.94
N ALA A 120 13.22 -34.01 7.31
CA ALA A 120 12.00 -33.23 7.64
C ALA A 120 11.27 -32.65 6.40
N GLY A 121 11.91 -32.64 5.23
CA GLY A 121 11.31 -32.15 3.98
C GLY A 121 10.90 -30.67 4.01
N ALA A 122 10.19 -30.22 2.97
CA ALA A 122 9.70 -28.84 2.83
C ALA A 122 8.50 -28.51 3.74
N TRP A 123 7.89 -29.52 4.37
CA TRP A 123 6.60 -29.42 5.05
C TRP A 123 6.57 -28.52 6.29
N PRO A 124 7.56 -28.54 7.20
CA PRO A 124 7.56 -27.66 8.37
C PRO A 124 7.71 -26.16 8.03
N ARG A 125 8.05 -25.83 6.78
CA ARG A 125 8.15 -24.46 6.25
C ARG A 125 6.85 -24.00 5.59
N LEU A 126 5.97 -24.92 5.19
CA LEU A 126 4.70 -24.60 4.54
C LEU A 126 3.85 -23.59 5.34
N PRO A 127 3.67 -23.72 6.67
CA PRO A 127 2.89 -22.76 7.45
C PRO A 127 3.43 -21.33 7.37
N ALA A 128 4.74 -21.19 7.34
CA ALA A 128 5.41 -19.90 7.25
C ALA A 128 5.21 -19.23 5.89
N VAL A 129 5.29 -20.00 4.81
CA VAL A 129 5.12 -19.49 3.44
C VAL A 129 3.66 -19.11 3.19
N VAL A 130 2.73 -19.99 3.57
CA VAL A 130 1.29 -19.73 3.45
C VAL A 130 0.87 -18.60 4.37
N GLY A 131 1.21 -18.66 5.67
CA GLY A 131 0.83 -17.66 6.65
C GLY A 131 1.47 -16.29 6.46
N ALA A 132 2.57 -16.18 5.70
CA ALA A 132 3.12 -14.88 5.32
C ALA A 132 2.20 -14.12 4.35
N VAL A 133 1.44 -14.82 3.50
CA VAL A 133 0.53 -14.22 2.51
C VAL A 133 -0.92 -14.28 3.00
N TRP A 134 -1.33 -15.40 3.58
CA TRP A 134 -2.66 -15.63 4.13
C TRP A 134 -2.68 -15.30 5.63
N ASN A 135 -2.85 -14.03 5.95
CA ASN A 135 -3.02 -13.53 7.31
C ASN A 135 -3.90 -12.27 7.33
N PRO A 136 -4.47 -11.89 8.48
CA PRO A 136 -5.35 -10.72 8.60
C PRO A 136 -4.72 -9.44 8.04
N PHE A 137 -3.44 -9.16 8.33
CA PHE A 137 -2.77 -7.94 7.87
C PHE A 137 -2.80 -7.80 6.35
N VAL A 138 -2.40 -8.84 5.62
CA VAL A 138 -2.36 -8.81 4.14
C VAL A 138 -3.77 -8.68 3.58
N VAL A 139 -4.74 -9.41 4.13
CA VAL A 139 -6.12 -9.40 3.64
C VAL A 139 -6.77 -8.04 3.89
N GLU A 140 -6.64 -7.47 5.09
CA GLU A 140 -7.14 -6.14 5.42
C GLU A 140 -6.48 -5.05 4.55
N ARG A 141 -5.18 -5.16 4.23
CA ARG A 141 -4.53 -4.23 3.28
C ARG A 141 -5.07 -4.34 1.86
N LEU A 142 -5.30 -5.55 1.38
CA LEU A 142 -5.86 -5.76 0.05
C LEU A 142 -7.31 -5.26 -0.04
N LEU A 143 -8.12 -5.50 0.99
CA LEU A 143 -9.49 -4.99 1.07
C LEU A 143 -9.50 -3.46 1.18
N GLN A 144 -8.57 -2.85 1.91
CA GLN A 144 -8.45 -1.39 1.96
C GLN A 144 -7.95 -0.79 0.62
N GLY A 145 -7.34 -1.58 -0.26
CA GLY A 145 -6.75 -1.13 -1.51
C GLY A 145 -5.28 -0.73 -1.42
N HIS A 146 -4.60 -1.04 -0.32
CA HIS A 146 -3.18 -0.75 -0.05
C HIS A 146 -2.24 -1.82 -0.64
N TRP A 147 -2.45 -2.22 -1.89
CA TRP A 147 -1.73 -3.31 -2.54
C TRP A 147 -0.20 -3.09 -2.61
N SER A 148 0.22 -1.85 -2.84
CA SER A 148 1.63 -1.47 -3.00
C SER A 148 2.43 -1.50 -1.69
N VAL A 149 1.77 -1.35 -0.54
CA VAL A 149 2.39 -1.48 0.79
C VAL A 149 2.98 -2.87 0.99
N LEU A 150 2.45 -3.88 0.29
CA LEU A 150 2.97 -5.26 0.34
C LEU A 150 4.42 -5.37 -0.14
N ALA A 151 4.91 -4.47 -1.00
CA ALA A 151 6.33 -4.39 -1.33
C ALA A 151 7.18 -4.05 -0.09
N GLY A 152 6.70 -3.14 0.76
CA GLY A 152 7.31 -2.82 2.06
C GLY A 152 7.27 -4.00 3.03
N VAL A 153 6.15 -4.72 3.10
CA VAL A 153 6.00 -5.92 3.94
C VAL A 153 6.98 -7.02 3.50
N ALA A 154 7.11 -7.25 2.20
CA ALA A 154 8.06 -8.22 1.65
C ALA A 154 9.52 -7.80 1.90
N ALA A 155 9.82 -6.50 1.88
CA ALA A 155 11.11 -5.96 2.28
C ALA A 155 11.40 -6.20 3.76
N VAL A 156 10.45 -5.92 4.65
CA VAL A 156 10.55 -6.21 6.10
C VAL A 156 10.89 -7.67 6.35
N MET A 157 10.21 -8.60 5.67
CA MET A 157 10.50 -10.03 5.75
C MET A 157 11.90 -10.38 5.24
N SER A 158 12.39 -9.65 4.24
CA SER A 158 13.69 -9.88 3.60
C SER A 158 14.88 -9.34 4.41
N MET A 159 14.75 -8.20 5.10
CA MET A 159 15.89 -7.49 5.72
C MET A 159 16.68 -8.33 6.75
N PRO A 160 16.05 -9.03 7.71
CA PRO A 160 16.77 -9.88 8.66
C PRO A 160 17.58 -10.95 7.95
N VAL A 161 16.98 -11.58 6.93
CA VAL A 161 17.67 -12.58 6.11
C VAL A 161 18.86 -11.93 5.43
N LEU A 162 18.66 -10.77 4.79
CA LEU A 162 19.64 -10.12 3.93
C LEU A 162 20.87 -9.55 4.67
N LEU A 163 20.65 -9.02 5.87
CA LEU A 163 21.59 -8.18 6.60
C LEU A 163 22.14 -8.83 7.88
N ALA A 164 21.38 -9.70 8.55
CA ALA A 164 21.78 -10.31 9.83
C ALA A 164 22.75 -11.51 9.65
N ARG A 165 23.65 -11.43 8.67
CA ARG A 165 24.62 -12.46 8.29
C ARG A 165 26.04 -11.88 8.31
N GLY A 166 27.06 -12.73 8.44
CA GLY A 166 28.46 -12.28 8.48
C GLY A 166 28.90 -11.49 7.24
N ARG A 167 28.33 -11.79 6.07
CA ARG A 167 28.51 -11.03 4.82
C ARG A 167 27.15 -10.54 4.32
N PRO A 168 26.75 -9.28 4.61
CA PRO A 168 25.44 -8.75 4.20
C PRO A 168 25.31 -8.75 2.67
N ARG A 169 24.12 -9.05 2.15
CA ARG A 169 23.83 -8.94 0.71
C ARG A 169 23.28 -7.55 0.40
N VAL A 170 24.20 -6.58 0.42
CA VAL A 170 23.87 -5.14 0.33
C VAL A 170 23.04 -4.81 -0.90
N ALA A 171 23.43 -5.25 -2.10
CA ALA A 171 22.66 -4.95 -3.33
C ALA A 171 21.21 -5.46 -3.26
N ALA A 172 20.98 -6.67 -2.76
CA ALA A 172 19.63 -7.21 -2.62
C ALA A 172 18.81 -6.44 -1.57
N ALA A 173 19.46 -5.95 -0.50
CA ALA A 173 18.79 -5.13 0.51
C ALA A 173 18.46 -3.72 -0.03
N CYS A 174 19.37 -3.11 -0.80
CA CYS A 174 19.11 -1.86 -1.51
C CYS A 174 17.96 -2.01 -2.52
N ALA A 175 17.91 -3.11 -3.27
CA ALA A 175 16.82 -3.39 -4.21
C ALA A 175 15.47 -3.55 -3.48
N ALA A 176 15.47 -4.30 -2.36
CA ALA A 176 14.28 -4.46 -1.53
C ALA A 176 13.80 -3.12 -0.93
N LEU A 177 14.72 -2.27 -0.47
CA LEU A 177 14.41 -0.94 0.05
C LEU A 177 13.87 0.00 -1.05
N ALA A 178 14.48 -0.01 -2.23
CA ALA A 178 14.00 0.78 -3.37
C ALA A 178 12.60 0.34 -3.82
N ALA A 179 12.34 -0.97 -3.89
CA ALA A 179 11.03 -1.51 -4.22
C ALA A 179 9.98 -1.17 -3.13
N ALA A 180 10.35 -1.26 -1.85
CA ALA A 180 9.50 -0.81 -0.74
C ALA A 180 9.18 0.69 -0.81
N GLY A 181 10.09 1.48 -1.37
CA GLY A 181 9.94 2.89 -1.68
C GLY A 181 8.89 3.23 -2.73
N LEU A 182 8.14 2.25 -3.25
CA LEU A 182 6.93 2.49 -4.04
C LEU A 182 5.87 3.27 -3.24
N THR A 183 5.90 3.19 -1.91
CA THR A 183 5.09 4.04 -1.01
C THR A 183 5.93 4.62 0.12
N PRO A 184 5.59 5.81 0.65
CA PRO A 184 6.28 6.37 1.80
C PRO A 184 6.24 5.44 3.02
N THR A 185 5.08 4.81 3.32
CA THR A 185 5.00 3.89 4.47
C THR A 185 5.83 2.61 4.23
N GLY A 186 5.80 2.04 3.03
CA GLY A 186 6.62 0.89 2.68
C GLY A 186 8.12 1.17 2.86
N TRP A 187 8.55 2.37 2.45
CA TRP A 187 9.91 2.86 2.66
C TRP A 187 10.28 2.88 4.16
N VAL A 188 9.44 3.50 5.01
CA VAL A 188 9.69 3.60 6.46
C VAL A 188 9.83 2.21 7.08
N LEU A 189 8.91 1.29 6.75
CA LEU A 189 8.94 -0.08 7.25
C LEU A 189 10.25 -0.79 6.87
N ALA A 190 10.69 -0.65 5.63
CA ALA A 190 11.93 -1.26 5.15
C ALA A 190 13.18 -0.65 5.80
N VAL A 191 13.21 0.67 6.02
CA VAL A 191 14.31 1.35 6.73
C VAL A 191 14.40 0.88 8.17
N VAL A 192 13.29 0.82 8.91
CA VAL A 192 13.26 0.32 10.29
C VAL A 192 13.75 -1.12 10.35
N ALA A 193 13.24 -2.00 9.48
CA ALA A 193 13.68 -3.40 9.44
C ALA A 193 15.17 -3.55 9.07
N ALA A 194 15.68 -2.71 8.16
CA ALA A 194 17.09 -2.71 7.78
C ALA A 194 18.00 -2.25 8.94
N ALA A 195 17.62 -1.16 9.62
CA ALA A 195 18.34 -0.62 10.76
C ALA A 195 18.44 -1.65 11.90
N VAL A 196 17.32 -2.30 12.25
CA VAL A 196 17.33 -3.33 13.29
C VAL A 196 18.14 -4.56 12.87
N ALA A 197 18.01 -5.02 11.63
CA ALA A 197 18.77 -6.16 11.14
C ALA A 197 20.30 -5.91 11.13
N LEU A 198 20.73 -4.66 10.89
CA LEU A 198 22.13 -4.25 10.99
C LEU A 198 22.61 -4.19 12.44
N ALA A 199 21.82 -3.60 13.34
CA ALA A 199 22.14 -3.48 14.76
C ALA A 199 22.27 -4.85 15.45
N GLY A 200 21.42 -5.81 15.07
CA GLY A 200 21.34 -7.13 15.70
C GLY A 200 22.56 -8.05 15.51
N GLY A 201 23.52 -7.71 14.63
CA GLY A 201 24.62 -8.62 14.27
C GLY A 201 26.05 -8.14 14.59
N GLY A 202 26.21 -7.11 15.42
CA GLY A 202 27.53 -6.65 15.90
C GLY A 202 28.22 -5.63 14.99
N GLY A 203 29.44 -5.22 15.33
CA GLY A 203 30.22 -4.19 14.60
C GLY A 203 31.10 -4.74 13.47
N GLY A 204 31.69 -3.84 12.68
CA GLY A 204 32.74 -4.16 11.71
C GLY A 204 32.61 -3.42 10.37
N ALA A 205 33.74 -3.22 9.67
CA ALA A 205 33.81 -2.38 8.47
C ALA A 205 32.83 -2.78 7.34
N ARG A 206 32.54 -4.08 7.17
CA ARG A 206 31.57 -4.55 6.16
C ARG A 206 30.14 -4.13 6.49
N ARG A 207 29.78 -4.04 7.77
CA ARG A 207 28.46 -3.60 8.23
C ARG A 207 28.34 -2.09 8.14
N THR A 208 29.40 -1.35 8.49
CA THR A 208 29.43 0.10 8.27
C THR A 208 29.22 0.44 6.81
N ARG A 209 29.89 -0.27 5.88
CA ARG A 209 29.65 -0.10 4.43
C ARG A 209 28.22 -0.45 4.01
N ALA A 210 27.63 -1.50 4.59
CA ALA A 210 26.25 -1.86 4.33
C ALA A 210 25.27 -0.78 4.84
N ALA A 211 25.52 -0.24 6.03
CA ALA A 211 24.74 0.84 6.63
C ALA A 211 24.84 2.12 5.79
N VAL A 212 26.04 2.51 5.34
CA VAL A 212 26.25 3.66 4.45
C VAL A 212 25.52 3.48 3.13
N ALA A 213 25.65 2.30 2.49
CA ALA A 213 24.97 2.03 1.22
C ALA A 213 23.44 2.04 1.37
N LEU A 214 22.92 1.48 2.46
CA LEU A 214 21.48 1.50 2.75
C LEU A 214 20.98 2.90 3.12
N ALA A 215 21.75 3.68 3.87
CA ALA A 215 21.42 5.08 4.18
C ALA A 215 21.38 5.91 2.89
N ALA A 216 22.39 5.79 2.02
CA ALA A 216 22.39 6.45 0.72
C ALA A 216 21.19 6.01 -0.14
N THR A 217 20.90 4.72 -0.18
CA THR A 217 19.72 4.19 -0.88
C THR A 217 18.44 4.77 -0.29
N ALA A 218 18.30 4.80 1.03
CA ALA A 218 17.14 5.31 1.74
C ALA A 218 16.90 6.79 1.38
N VAL A 219 17.93 7.62 1.48
CA VAL A 219 17.86 9.05 1.11
C VAL A 219 17.38 9.20 -0.33
N VAL A 220 18.03 8.52 -1.27
CA VAL A 220 17.69 8.60 -2.69
C VAL A 220 16.26 8.13 -2.97
N THR A 221 15.83 7.03 -2.37
CA THR A 221 14.50 6.45 -2.62
C THR A 221 13.39 7.16 -1.86
N ALA A 222 13.72 8.05 -0.91
CA ALA A 222 12.77 8.95 -0.28
C ALA A 222 12.53 10.24 -1.07
N LEU A 223 13.47 10.63 -1.94
CA LEU A 223 13.41 11.90 -2.68
C LEU A 223 12.08 12.14 -3.40
N PRO A 224 11.45 11.17 -4.10
CA PRO A 224 10.21 11.45 -4.84
C PRO A 224 9.12 12.10 -3.99
N TRP A 225 8.84 11.56 -2.81
CA TRP A 225 7.78 12.07 -1.92
C TRP A 225 8.29 13.15 -0.98
N ALA A 226 9.54 13.07 -0.52
CA ALA A 226 10.11 14.06 0.41
C ALA A 226 10.33 15.41 -0.29
N LEU A 227 10.86 15.40 -1.51
CA LEU A 227 11.03 16.61 -2.31
C LEU A 227 9.69 17.20 -2.71
N ALA A 228 8.73 16.38 -3.17
CA ALA A 228 7.38 16.84 -3.48
C ALA A 228 6.74 17.52 -2.26
N THR A 229 6.78 16.88 -1.09
CA THR A 229 6.26 17.45 0.16
C THR A 229 6.93 18.78 0.52
N ALA A 230 8.26 18.86 0.40
CA ALA A 230 9.01 20.08 0.73
C ALA A 230 8.72 21.23 -0.26
N LEU A 231 8.62 20.93 -1.56
CA LEU A 231 8.32 21.91 -2.60
C LEU A 231 6.88 22.44 -2.49
N THR A 232 5.92 21.55 -2.21
CA THR A 232 4.52 21.93 -1.95
C THR A 232 4.41 22.80 -0.69
N ALA A 233 5.12 22.46 0.39
CA ALA A 233 5.12 23.27 1.61
C ALA A 233 5.75 24.66 1.43
N ALA A 234 6.68 24.81 0.47
CA ALA A 234 7.35 26.07 0.19
C ALA A 234 6.73 26.86 -0.99
N GLY A 235 5.76 26.29 -1.70
CA GLY A 235 5.24 26.80 -2.96
C GLY A 235 3.81 27.32 -2.86
N ASP A 236 3.61 28.57 -3.29
CA ASP A 236 2.29 29.21 -3.28
C ASP A 236 1.28 28.55 -4.26
N TRP A 237 1.77 27.77 -5.23
CA TRP A 237 0.96 27.08 -6.25
C TRP A 237 0.15 25.90 -5.69
N ALA A 238 0.60 25.31 -4.59
CA ALA A 238 -0.08 24.17 -3.98
C ALA A 238 -1.13 24.60 -2.96
N GLY A 239 -1.34 25.91 -2.78
CA GLY A 239 -2.27 26.45 -1.78
C GLY A 239 -1.88 26.14 -0.33
N ALA A 240 -0.64 25.71 -0.08
CA ALA A 240 -0.13 25.31 1.24
C ALA A 240 0.09 26.52 2.17
N ALA A 241 0.03 26.45 3.50
CA ALA A 241 -0.43 25.44 4.45
C ALA A 241 -0.57 26.14 5.82
N ALA A 242 -1.71 25.99 6.50
CA ALA A 242 -1.84 26.32 7.94
C ALA A 242 -2.95 25.53 8.67
N GLY A 243 -3.60 24.55 8.03
CA GLY A 243 -4.77 23.85 8.58
C GLY A 243 -4.47 22.67 9.52
N GLY A 244 -3.37 22.69 10.27
CA GLY A 244 -3.12 21.68 11.32
C GLY A 244 -3.86 21.97 12.65
N GLY A 245 -4.70 23.00 12.68
CA GLY A 245 -4.97 23.74 13.93
C GLY A 245 -6.25 23.43 14.71
N ALA A 246 -7.22 22.67 14.17
CA ALA A 246 -8.50 22.46 14.89
C ALA A 246 -8.97 21.00 14.95
N ASP A 247 -8.76 20.21 13.89
CA ASP A 247 -9.36 18.85 13.78
C ASP A 247 -8.32 17.70 13.77
N ALA A 248 -7.05 18.00 14.08
CA ALA A 248 -6.00 16.99 14.30
C ALA A 248 -6.38 15.84 15.28
N PRO A 249 -7.08 16.10 16.41
CA PRO A 249 -7.49 15.03 17.33
C PRO A 249 -8.44 14.02 16.68
N ALA A 250 -9.41 14.51 15.91
CA ALA A 250 -10.39 13.69 15.18
C ALA A 250 -9.71 12.78 14.14
N GLY A 251 -8.72 13.32 13.43
CA GLY A 251 -7.96 12.57 12.44
C GLY A 251 -7.17 11.41 13.05
N VAL A 252 -6.44 11.63 14.14
CA VAL A 252 -5.62 10.56 14.76
C VAL A 252 -6.48 9.45 15.35
N ALA A 253 -7.56 9.80 16.05
CA ALA A 253 -8.48 8.82 16.63
C ALA A 253 -9.22 7.98 15.57
N ALA A 254 -9.52 8.56 14.39
CA ALA A 254 -10.16 7.85 13.30
C ALA A 254 -9.30 6.71 12.73
N PHE A 255 -7.98 6.91 12.61
CA PHE A 255 -7.04 5.94 12.04
C PHE A 255 -6.39 4.98 13.05
N ALA A 256 -6.71 5.11 14.33
CA ALA A 256 -6.16 4.24 15.37
C ALA A 256 -6.55 2.77 15.18
N ALA A 257 -5.67 1.87 15.62
CA ALA A 257 -5.93 0.43 15.57
C ALA A 257 -7.21 0.06 16.35
N ARG A 258 -8.04 -0.80 15.77
CA ARG A 258 -9.33 -1.18 16.35
C ARG A 258 -9.28 -2.55 17.03
N ALA A 259 -10.09 -2.68 18.06
CA ALA A 259 -10.34 -3.95 18.72
C ALA A 259 -11.32 -4.80 17.91
N GLU A 260 -11.01 -6.08 17.75
CA GLU A 260 -11.94 -7.09 17.24
C GLU A 260 -12.68 -7.77 18.41
N PRO A 261 -13.85 -8.37 18.16
CA PRO A 261 -14.70 -8.91 19.19
C PRO A 261 -14.00 -9.93 20.09
N GLY A 262 -14.05 -9.69 21.41
CA GLY A 262 -13.56 -10.62 22.44
C GLY A 262 -12.04 -10.64 22.66
N ILE A 263 -11.26 -9.82 21.96
CA ILE A 263 -9.77 -9.84 22.08
C ILE A 263 -9.11 -8.49 22.35
N GLY A 264 -9.85 -7.38 22.24
CA GLY A 264 -9.30 -6.03 22.46
C GLY A 264 -8.25 -5.63 21.42
N THR A 265 -7.80 -4.36 21.46
CA THR A 265 -6.84 -3.84 20.46
C THR A 265 -5.51 -4.59 20.47
N LEU A 266 -4.99 -4.95 21.65
CA LEU A 266 -3.75 -5.71 21.76
C LEU A 266 -3.89 -7.11 21.13
N GLY A 267 -4.99 -7.81 21.41
CA GLY A 267 -5.24 -9.13 20.82
C GLY A 267 -5.38 -9.06 19.31
N SER A 268 -6.06 -8.03 18.78
CA SER A 268 -6.18 -7.78 17.35
C SER A 268 -4.84 -7.58 16.68
N VAL A 269 -4.01 -6.71 17.25
CA VAL A 269 -2.67 -6.41 16.72
C VAL A 269 -1.73 -7.63 16.80
N VAL A 270 -1.80 -8.42 17.88
CA VAL A 270 -1.06 -9.70 17.99
C VAL A 270 -1.54 -10.71 16.94
N ALA A 271 -2.84 -10.73 16.65
CA ALA A 271 -3.44 -11.52 15.57
C ALA A 271 -3.19 -10.94 14.16
N LEU A 272 -2.39 -9.87 14.04
CA LEU A 272 -2.07 -9.15 12.82
C LEU A 272 -3.24 -8.41 12.17
N GLY A 273 -4.34 -8.19 12.88
CA GLY A 273 -5.49 -7.41 12.42
C GLY A 273 -5.55 -6.02 13.06
N GLY A 274 -6.76 -5.46 13.11
CA GLY A 274 -7.05 -4.20 13.78
C GLY A 274 -7.04 -2.98 12.85
N ILE A 275 -7.32 -3.18 11.56
CA ILE A 275 -7.60 -2.07 10.65
C ILE A 275 -8.74 -1.17 11.16
N TRP A 276 -8.60 0.13 10.93
CA TRP A 276 -9.57 1.13 11.38
C TRP A 276 -10.89 1.13 10.60
N ASN A 277 -10.86 0.71 9.33
CA ASN A 277 -12.02 0.69 8.44
C ASN A 277 -12.76 -0.65 8.57
N SER A 278 -13.98 -0.62 9.10
CA SER A 278 -14.82 -1.80 9.31
C SER A 278 -15.10 -2.58 8.03
N ASP A 279 -15.23 -1.90 6.89
CA ASP A 279 -15.59 -2.58 5.63
C ASP A 279 -14.40 -3.35 5.01
N ALA A 280 -13.20 -3.10 5.52
CA ALA A 280 -11.99 -3.83 5.19
C ALA A 280 -11.66 -4.94 6.20
N VAL A 281 -12.48 -5.12 7.24
CA VAL A 281 -12.39 -6.25 8.17
C VAL A 281 -13.08 -7.47 7.54
N PRO A 282 -12.40 -8.63 7.42
CA PRO A 282 -13.04 -9.85 6.93
C PRO A 282 -14.21 -10.28 7.83
N PRO A 283 -15.34 -10.76 7.28
CA PRO A 283 -16.52 -11.14 8.06
C PRO A 283 -16.24 -12.08 9.24
N SER A 284 -15.37 -13.07 9.08
CA SER A 284 -14.98 -13.97 10.19
C SER A 284 -14.38 -13.21 11.37
N ARG A 285 -13.57 -12.18 11.10
CA ARG A 285 -12.89 -11.34 12.10
C ARG A 285 -13.84 -10.41 12.85
N ALA A 286 -15.02 -10.14 12.29
CA ALA A 286 -16.08 -9.37 12.94
C ALA A 286 -16.97 -10.22 13.89
N THR A 287 -16.58 -11.46 14.19
CA THR A 287 -17.33 -12.38 15.06
C THR A 287 -16.46 -12.96 16.18
N TRP A 288 -17.03 -13.85 17.01
CA TRP A 288 -16.29 -14.62 18.03
C TRP A 288 -15.10 -15.40 17.45
N TRP A 289 -15.07 -15.66 16.14
CA TRP A 289 -13.98 -16.36 15.47
C TRP A 289 -12.64 -15.64 15.63
N ALA A 290 -12.62 -14.30 15.77
CA ALA A 290 -11.39 -13.56 16.07
C ALA A 290 -10.71 -14.06 17.36
N ALA A 291 -11.50 -14.35 18.40
CA ALA A 291 -11.01 -14.92 19.66
C ALA A 291 -10.49 -16.36 19.51
N ALA A 292 -11.20 -17.20 18.75
CA ALA A 292 -10.76 -18.56 18.47
C ALA A 292 -9.45 -18.59 17.66
N ALA A 293 -9.34 -17.74 16.64
CA ALA A 293 -8.14 -17.57 15.83
C ALA A 293 -6.95 -17.08 16.67
N LEU A 294 -7.16 -16.09 17.54
CA LEU A 294 -6.12 -15.62 18.46
C LEU A 294 -5.68 -16.74 19.41
N PHE A 295 -6.62 -17.48 20.00
CA PHE A 295 -6.30 -18.62 20.88
C PHE A 295 -5.42 -19.65 20.16
N ALA A 296 -5.78 -20.03 18.93
CA ALA A 296 -4.98 -20.95 18.12
C ALA A 296 -3.59 -20.39 17.80
N LEU A 297 -3.48 -19.09 17.52
CA LEU A 297 -2.20 -18.41 17.32
C LEU A 297 -1.35 -18.38 18.60
N LEU A 298 -1.96 -18.20 19.78
CA LEU A 298 -1.25 -18.26 21.06
C LEU A 298 -0.73 -19.68 21.35
N LEU A 299 -1.46 -20.72 20.97
CA LEU A 299 -0.95 -22.10 21.01
C LEU A 299 0.26 -22.29 20.09
N VAL A 300 0.25 -21.71 18.89
CA VAL A 300 1.43 -21.68 18.00
C VAL A 300 2.61 -21.01 18.70
N TRP A 301 2.41 -19.85 19.33
CA TRP A 301 3.46 -19.17 20.09
C TRP A 301 3.99 -20.02 21.26
N ALA A 302 3.10 -20.68 22.01
CA ALA A 302 3.48 -21.58 23.10
C ALA A 302 4.35 -22.75 22.61
N LEU A 303 3.96 -23.39 21.49
CA LEU A 303 4.74 -24.46 20.86
C LEU A 303 6.09 -23.94 20.33
N ALA A 304 6.12 -22.73 19.80
CA ALA A 304 7.33 -22.11 19.25
C ALA A 304 8.31 -21.60 20.31
N ALA A 305 7.82 -21.27 21.51
CA ALA A 305 8.56 -20.55 22.55
C ALA A 305 9.93 -21.16 22.86
N ARG A 306 9.98 -22.48 23.08
CA ARG A 306 11.25 -23.18 23.38
C ARG A 306 12.21 -23.17 22.19
N GLY A 307 11.70 -23.24 20.97
CA GLY A 307 12.49 -23.16 19.74
C GLY A 307 13.11 -21.77 19.55
N LEU A 308 12.27 -20.73 19.66
CA LEU A 308 12.68 -19.33 19.58
C LEU A 308 13.67 -18.97 20.70
N TRP A 309 13.41 -19.41 21.93
CA TRP A 309 14.33 -19.18 23.06
C TRP A 309 15.70 -19.78 22.81
N ARG A 310 15.78 -21.01 22.28
CA ARG A 310 17.07 -21.62 21.91
C ARG A 310 17.76 -20.88 20.77
N ALA A 311 16.99 -20.37 19.82
CA ALA A 311 17.49 -19.59 18.69
C ALA A 311 17.70 -18.09 19.00
N ARG A 312 17.46 -17.61 20.23
CA ARG A 312 17.50 -16.18 20.59
C ARG A 312 18.83 -15.48 20.38
N ARG A 313 19.92 -16.24 20.23
CA ARG A 313 21.25 -15.68 19.91
C ARG A 313 21.49 -15.56 18.40
N ASP A 314 20.64 -16.17 17.57
CA ASP A 314 20.68 -15.98 16.14
C ASP A 314 20.36 -14.50 15.82
N PRO A 315 21.20 -13.80 15.05
CA PRO A 315 20.98 -12.39 14.71
C PRO A 315 19.62 -12.11 14.05
N VAL A 316 19.06 -13.08 13.32
CA VAL A 316 17.73 -12.94 12.71
C VAL A 316 16.64 -12.90 13.79
N VAL A 317 16.67 -13.83 14.76
CA VAL A 317 15.68 -13.87 15.85
C VAL A 317 15.80 -12.62 16.72
N ARG A 318 17.02 -12.17 16.98
CA ARG A 318 17.28 -10.90 17.70
C ARG A 318 16.73 -9.67 16.97
N ALA A 319 16.69 -9.72 15.64
CA ALA A 319 16.20 -8.62 14.82
C ALA A 319 14.67 -8.63 14.63
N THR A 320 13.99 -9.75 14.90
CA THR A 320 12.54 -9.89 14.61
C THR A 320 11.68 -9.96 15.86
N VAL A 321 12.03 -10.77 16.87
CA VAL A 321 11.17 -10.99 18.04
C VAL A 321 11.02 -9.73 18.91
N PRO A 322 12.09 -9.00 19.29
CA PRO A 322 11.93 -7.76 20.06
C PRO A 322 11.16 -6.69 19.30
N VAL A 323 11.36 -6.60 17.98
CA VAL A 323 10.64 -5.67 17.11
C VAL A 323 9.15 -6.02 17.05
N ALA A 324 8.80 -7.30 16.99
CA ALA A 324 7.40 -7.73 17.02
C ALA A 324 6.72 -7.32 18.33
N LEU A 325 7.37 -7.57 19.47
CA LEU A 325 6.87 -7.15 20.79
C LEU A 325 6.72 -5.63 20.86
N ALA A 326 7.72 -4.87 20.41
CA ALA A 326 7.66 -3.42 20.38
C ALA A 326 6.54 -2.92 19.45
N ALA A 327 6.39 -3.48 18.25
CA ALA A 327 5.34 -3.10 17.32
C ALA A 327 3.95 -3.36 17.92
N TRP A 328 3.72 -4.53 18.52
CA TRP A 328 2.43 -4.83 19.15
C TRP A 328 2.11 -3.88 20.30
N LEU A 329 3.07 -3.64 21.19
CA LEU A 329 2.89 -2.76 22.34
C LEU A 329 2.69 -1.30 21.91
N LEU A 330 3.55 -0.79 21.02
CA LEU A 330 3.48 0.62 20.57
C LEU A 330 2.20 0.90 19.80
N VAL A 331 1.75 -0.02 18.93
CA VAL A 331 0.48 0.15 18.20
C VAL A 331 -0.71 0.09 19.15
N ALA A 332 -0.72 -0.85 20.10
CA ALA A 332 -1.79 -0.94 21.08
C ALA A 332 -1.84 0.28 22.01
N VAL A 333 -0.68 0.76 22.49
CA VAL A 333 -0.56 1.97 23.32
C VAL A 333 -0.98 3.21 22.53
N ALA A 334 -0.59 3.32 21.27
CA ALA A 334 -0.98 4.45 20.41
C ALA A 334 -2.49 4.56 20.18
N ALA A 335 -3.24 3.47 20.36
CA ALA A 335 -4.70 3.45 20.30
C ALA A 335 -5.40 3.77 21.64
N THR A 336 -4.65 4.00 22.73
CA THR A 336 -5.20 4.45 24.02
C THR A 336 -5.33 5.98 24.06
N GLY A 337 -6.14 6.52 24.97
CA GLY A 337 -6.30 7.98 25.14
C GLY A 337 -4.97 8.76 25.20
N PRO A 338 -4.01 8.38 26.07
CA PRO A 338 -2.69 9.03 26.10
C PRO A 338 -1.89 8.86 24.80
N GLY A 339 -2.01 7.70 24.14
CA GLY A 339 -1.33 7.45 22.87
C GLY A 339 -1.87 8.31 21.72
N LEU A 340 -3.19 8.51 21.68
CA LEU A 340 -3.85 9.39 20.73
C LEU A 340 -3.39 10.84 20.92
N ALA A 341 -3.38 11.34 22.16
CA ALA A 341 -2.91 12.69 22.47
C ALA A 341 -1.43 12.90 22.10
N ALA A 342 -0.57 11.89 22.35
CA ALA A 342 0.84 11.96 21.95
C ALA A 342 1.03 11.97 20.43
N MET A 343 0.23 11.16 19.70
CA MET A 343 0.29 11.11 18.24
C MET A 343 -0.28 12.39 17.61
N GLU A 344 -1.33 12.97 18.19
CA GLU A 344 -1.85 14.28 17.81
C GLU A 344 -0.78 15.36 17.96
N ALA A 345 -0.17 15.47 19.14
CA ALA A 345 0.92 16.42 19.38
C ALA A 345 2.08 16.25 18.37
N LEU A 346 2.39 15.01 18.01
CA LEU A 346 3.42 14.70 17.02
C LEU A 346 3.03 15.14 15.61
N VAL A 347 1.80 14.85 15.17
CA VAL A 347 1.29 15.23 13.84
C VAL A 347 1.19 16.75 13.70
N THR A 348 0.83 17.45 14.78
CA THR A 348 0.77 18.92 14.80
C THR A 348 2.16 19.55 14.82
N ALA A 349 3.13 18.98 15.55
CA ALA A 349 4.46 19.56 15.71
C ALA A 349 5.43 19.25 14.55
N VAL A 350 5.29 18.08 13.91
CA VAL A 350 6.27 17.59 12.93
C VAL A 350 5.60 17.43 11.56
N PRO A 351 5.92 18.29 10.58
CA PRO A 351 5.47 18.12 9.20
C PRO A 351 5.79 16.73 8.66
N GLY A 352 4.80 16.06 8.09
CA GLY A 352 4.93 14.70 7.55
C GLY A 352 4.75 13.57 8.57
N ALA A 353 4.65 13.85 9.88
CA ALA A 353 4.35 12.83 10.88
C ALA A 353 2.96 12.20 10.74
N GLY A 354 2.07 12.78 9.93
CA GLY A 354 0.82 12.16 9.50
C GLY A 354 1.00 10.78 8.87
N LEU A 355 2.19 10.44 8.37
CA LEU A 355 2.52 9.08 7.89
C LEU A 355 2.46 8.03 9.01
N LEU A 356 2.67 8.43 10.27
CA LEU A 356 2.70 7.57 11.44
C LEU A 356 1.31 7.33 12.05
N ARG A 357 0.30 8.13 11.66
CA ARG A 357 -1.05 8.08 12.25
C ARG A 357 -1.76 6.74 12.04
N ASP A 358 -1.49 6.08 10.92
CA ASP A 358 -2.06 4.77 10.58
C ASP A 358 -1.20 3.65 11.21
N THR A 359 -1.21 3.63 12.54
CA THR A 359 -0.27 2.85 13.37
C THR A 359 -0.35 1.36 13.10
N GLN A 360 -1.53 0.87 12.73
CA GLN A 360 -1.75 -0.53 12.41
C GLN A 360 -0.92 -1.01 11.19
N LYS A 361 -0.45 -0.12 10.30
CA LYS A 361 0.50 -0.50 9.21
C LYS A 361 1.84 -1.01 9.76
N PHE A 362 2.25 -0.56 10.94
CA PHE A 362 3.51 -0.97 11.58
C PHE A 362 3.47 -2.39 12.16
N VAL A 363 2.28 -3.01 12.23
CA VAL A 363 2.13 -4.44 12.56
C VAL A 363 2.85 -5.34 11.56
N ALA A 364 3.12 -4.86 10.33
CA ALA A 364 4.00 -5.53 9.37
C ALA A 364 5.37 -5.92 9.96
N LEU A 365 5.90 -5.12 10.90
CA LEU A 365 7.19 -5.39 11.56
C LEU A 365 7.16 -6.64 12.45
N ALA A 366 5.98 -7.08 12.89
CA ALA A 366 5.80 -8.30 13.69
C ALA A 366 5.64 -9.56 12.83
N LEU A 367 5.36 -9.42 11.53
CA LEU A 367 5.12 -10.55 10.62
C LEU A 367 6.31 -11.53 10.56
N PRO A 368 7.59 -11.10 10.49
CA PRO A 368 8.73 -12.03 10.47
C PRO A 368 8.80 -12.92 11.73
N ALA A 369 8.51 -12.38 12.91
CA ALA A 369 8.50 -13.17 14.14
C ALA A 369 7.34 -14.17 14.16
N THR A 370 6.17 -13.77 13.68
CA THR A 370 4.98 -14.64 13.58
C THR A 370 5.21 -15.81 12.63
N VAL A 371 5.84 -15.55 11.47
CA VAL A 371 6.25 -16.58 10.50
C VAL A 371 7.26 -17.56 11.11
N LEU A 372 8.24 -17.06 11.89
CA LEU A 372 9.15 -17.93 12.63
C LEU A 372 8.41 -18.78 13.68
N ALA A 373 7.43 -18.22 14.38
CA ALA A 373 6.62 -18.95 15.35
C ALA A 373 5.86 -20.11 14.69
N LEU A 374 5.20 -19.87 13.54
CA LEU A 374 4.54 -20.91 12.76
C LEU A 374 5.50 -22.05 12.38
N ALA A 375 6.70 -21.73 11.90
CA ALA A 375 7.69 -22.75 11.54
C ALA A 375 8.24 -23.52 12.76
N PHE A 376 8.53 -22.85 13.87
CA PHE A 376 9.00 -23.50 15.10
C PHE A 376 7.91 -24.36 15.75
N ALA A 377 6.64 -23.95 15.70
CA ALA A 377 5.52 -24.75 16.16
C ALA A 377 5.37 -26.02 15.33
N ALA A 378 5.40 -25.91 14.00
CA ALA A 378 5.34 -27.07 13.11
C ALA A 378 6.51 -28.03 13.33
N ARG A 379 7.73 -27.51 13.54
CA ARG A 379 8.89 -28.32 13.89
C ARG A 379 8.72 -29.03 15.23
N THR A 380 8.19 -28.34 16.24
CA THR A 380 7.97 -28.91 17.58
C THR A 380 6.94 -30.04 17.52
N LEU A 381 5.87 -29.84 16.74
CA LEU A 381 4.83 -30.84 16.53
C LEU A 381 5.34 -32.03 15.70
N ALA A 382 6.23 -31.81 14.73
CA ALA A 382 6.84 -32.85 13.90
C ALA A 382 7.71 -33.86 14.69
N VAL A 383 7.98 -33.62 15.97
CA VAL A 383 8.59 -34.61 16.88
C VAL A 383 7.58 -35.67 17.33
N ARG A 384 6.29 -35.32 17.37
CA ARG A 384 5.21 -36.20 17.85
C ARG A 384 4.39 -36.83 16.72
N VAL A 385 4.32 -36.18 15.56
CA VAL A 385 3.55 -36.65 14.39
C VAL A 385 4.40 -36.55 13.12
N ARG A 386 3.92 -37.13 12.01
CA ARG A 386 4.63 -37.04 10.72
C ARG A 386 4.87 -35.57 10.32
N PRO A 387 6.05 -35.19 9.78
CA PRO A 387 6.36 -33.79 9.42
C PRO A 387 5.33 -33.14 8.48
N ILE A 388 4.75 -33.92 7.56
CA ILE A 388 3.66 -33.46 6.69
C ILE A 388 2.41 -33.10 7.49
N ALA A 389 1.98 -33.94 8.44
CA ALA A 389 0.82 -33.69 9.28
C ALA A 389 1.02 -32.46 10.17
N ALA A 390 2.22 -32.31 10.74
CA ALA A 390 2.57 -31.11 11.51
C ALA A 390 2.54 -29.84 10.66
N GLY A 391 3.13 -29.89 9.46
CA GLY A 391 3.09 -28.79 8.50
C GLY A 391 1.66 -28.43 8.09
N VAL A 392 0.83 -29.42 7.78
CA VAL A 392 -0.58 -29.19 7.40
C VAL A 392 -1.39 -28.62 8.55
N LEU A 393 -1.27 -29.17 9.78
CA LEU A 393 -2.04 -28.70 10.93
C LEU A 393 -1.73 -27.23 11.27
N VAL A 394 -0.45 -26.85 11.30
CA VAL A 394 -0.08 -25.46 11.59
C VAL A 394 -0.43 -24.53 10.42
N THR A 395 -0.39 -25.04 9.17
CA THR A 395 -0.91 -24.27 8.01
C THR A 395 -2.40 -24.04 8.14
N ALA A 396 -3.17 -25.03 8.60
CA ALA A 396 -4.60 -24.89 8.85
C ALA A 396 -4.89 -23.81 9.91
N VAL A 397 -4.04 -23.68 10.94
CA VAL A 397 -4.15 -22.56 11.91
C VAL A 397 -3.92 -21.21 11.24
N ALA A 398 -2.92 -21.08 10.37
CA ALA A 398 -2.68 -19.83 9.63
C ALA A 398 -3.85 -19.47 8.71
N VAL A 399 -4.41 -20.45 7.98
CA VAL A 399 -5.59 -20.26 7.13
C VAL A 399 -6.82 -19.90 7.96
N ALA A 400 -7.01 -20.57 9.12
CA ALA A 400 -8.11 -20.31 10.05
C ALA A 400 -8.03 -18.93 10.72
N ALA A 401 -6.91 -18.21 10.62
CA ALA A 401 -6.84 -16.82 11.09
C ALA A 401 -7.83 -15.92 10.33
N VAL A 402 -8.07 -16.22 9.05
CA VAL A 402 -9.01 -15.52 8.16
C VAL A 402 -9.51 -16.50 7.08
N PRO A 403 -10.41 -17.44 7.44
CA PRO A 403 -10.79 -18.54 6.55
C PRO A 403 -11.59 -18.09 5.32
N ASP A 404 -12.26 -16.95 5.42
CA ASP A 404 -13.09 -16.31 4.41
C ASP A 404 -12.32 -15.34 3.50
N ALA A 405 -11.00 -15.23 3.64
CA ALA A 405 -10.17 -14.31 2.86
C ALA A 405 -10.42 -14.34 1.35
N PRO A 406 -10.46 -15.50 0.65
CA PRO A 406 -10.70 -15.51 -0.79
C PRO A 406 -12.09 -14.96 -1.12
N ARG A 407 -13.12 -15.36 -0.35
CA ARG A 407 -14.49 -14.91 -0.59
C ARG A 407 -14.61 -13.41 -0.38
N ALA A 408 -14.07 -12.89 0.72
CA ALA A 408 -14.06 -11.46 1.03
C ALA A 408 -13.37 -10.66 -0.09
N LEU A 409 -12.20 -11.13 -0.53
CA LEU A 409 -11.45 -10.50 -1.63
C LEU A 409 -12.17 -10.61 -2.97
N TRP A 410 -12.69 -11.76 -3.37
CA TRP A 410 -13.36 -11.92 -4.67
C TRP A 410 -14.68 -11.16 -4.77
N GLN A 411 -15.36 -10.95 -3.63
CA GLN A 411 -16.57 -10.14 -3.58
C GLN A 411 -16.25 -8.66 -3.76
N GLN A 412 -15.16 -8.17 -3.17
CA GLN A 412 -14.82 -6.75 -3.17
C GLN A 412 -13.85 -6.33 -4.28
N LEU A 413 -12.88 -7.15 -4.65
CA LEU A 413 -11.94 -6.94 -5.75
C LEU A 413 -12.53 -7.44 -7.07
N ARG A 414 -13.52 -6.70 -7.57
CA ARG A 414 -14.07 -6.89 -8.91
C ARG A 414 -13.62 -5.75 -9.81
N PRO A 415 -12.79 -6.02 -10.82
CA PRO A 415 -12.40 -5.02 -11.79
C PRO A 415 -13.62 -4.42 -12.49
N VAL A 416 -13.55 -3.12 -12.78
CA VAL A 416 -14.59 -2.36 -13.49
C VAL A 416 -14.11 -1.98 -14.88
N THR A 417 -15.04 -1.77 -15.80
CA THR A 417 -14.77 -1.17 -17.10
C THR A 417 -15.38 0.21 -17.10
N TYR A 418 -14.55 1.24 -17.24
CA TYR A 418 -15.03 2.62 -17.38
C TYR A 418 -15.82 2.76 -18.69
N GLY A 419 -17.01 3.35 -18.62
CA GLY A 419 -17.84 3.60 -19.80
C GLY A 419 -17.19 4.59 -20.78
N PRO A 420 -17.65 4.63 -22.04
CA PRO A 420 -17.11 5.53 -23.08
C PRO A 420 -17.27 7.02 -22.74
N GLY A 421 -18.16 7.38 -21.81
CA GLY A 421 -18.29 8.75 -21.32
C GLY A 421 -17.03 9.26 -20.63
N TRP A 422 -16.32 8.40 -19.89
CA TRP A 422 -15.06 8.78 -19.24
C TRP A 422 -13.98 9.16 -20.26
N GLU A 423 -13.87 8.42 -21.36
CA GLU A 423 -12.92 8.71 -22.44
C GLU A 423 -13.29 10.02 -23.18
N GLN A 424 -14.58 10.23 -23.45
CA GLN A 424 -15.06 11.47 -24.08
C GLN A 424 -14.84 12.69 -23.19
N VAL A 425 -15.16 12.61 -21.89
CA VAL A 425 -14.89 13.68 -20.92
C VAL A 425 -13.40 13.96 -20.83
N ALA A 426 -12.56 12.93 -20.75
CA ALA A 426 -11.10 13.08 -20.76
C ALA A 426 -10.63 13.84 -22.02
N GLY A 427 -11.14 13.50 -23.21
CA GLY A 427 -10.82 14.20 -24.45
C GLY A 427 -11.32 15.64 -24.53
N ILE A 428 -12.43 15.99 -23.87
CA ILE A 428 -12.95 17.37 -23.84
C ILE A 428 -12.07 18.27 -22.98
N VAL A 429 -11.60 17.78 -21.83
CA VAL A 429 -10.82 18.57 -20.87
C VAL A 429 -9.32 18.57 -21.16
N ASP A 430 -8.83 17.62 -21.95
CA ASP A 430 -7.40 17.46 -22.26
C ASP A 430 -6.78 18.73 -22.85
N GLY A 431 -5.68 19.20 -22.26
CA GLY A 431 -4.95 20.40 -22.67
C GLY A 431 -5.71 21.72 -22.52
N ARG A 432 -6.91 21.73 -21.90
CA ARG A 432 -7.71 22.94 -21.71
C ARG A 432 -7.40 23.59 -20.36
N PRO A 433 -7.26 24.93 -20.29
CA PRO A 433 -7.08 25.63 -19.02
C PRO A 433 -8.37 25.62 -18.20
N GLY A 434 -8.23 25.75 -16.87
CA GLY A 434 -9.34 25.73 -15.92
C GLY A 434 -9.40 24.43 -15.12
N ASP A 435 -9.63 24.57 -13.83
CA ASP A 435 -9.71 23.45 -12.88
C ASP A 435 -11.11 22.80 -12.93
N LEU A 436 -11.20 21.57 -12.41
CA LEU A 436 -12.41 20.74 -12.44
C LEU A 436 -12.86 20.38 -11.02
N LEU A 437 -14.15 20.58 -10.73
CA LEU A 437 -14.83 20.02 -9.56
C LEU A 437 -15.62 18.78 -9.97
N VAL A 438 -15.87 17.88 -9.01
CA VAL A 438 -16.67 16.68 -9.23
C VAL A 438 -17.85 16.64 -8.27
N LEU A 439 -19.02 16.29 -8.78
CA LEU A 439 -20.24 16.00 -8.02
C LEU A 439 -20.56 14.51 -8.10
N PRO A 440 -21.11 13.91 -7.01
CA PRO A 440 -21.28 14.52 -5.69
C PRO A 440 -19.92 14.86 -5.03
N ALA A 441 -19.93 15.88 -4.18
CA ALA A 441 -18.72 16.41 -3.55
C ALA A 441 -18.03 15.38 -2.64
N GLY A 442 -16.71 15.53 -2.49
CA GLY A 442 -15.86 14.70 -1.64
C GLY A 442 -14.95 13.76 -2.43
N SER A 443 -14.02 13.11 -1.72
CA SER A 443 -12.99 12.26 -2.34
C SER A 443 -13.43 10.82 -2.59
N PHE A 444 -14.51 10.37 -1.95
CA PHE A 444 -15.07 9.03 -2.10
C PHE A 444 -16.48 9.07 -2.71
N ARG A 445 -16.81 8.04 -3.49
CA ARG A 445 -18.17 7.75 -3.97
C ARG A 445 -18.73 6.61 -3.15
N SER A 446 -19.82 6.82 -2.42
CA SER A 446 -20.36 5.82 -1.49
C SER A 446 -21.15 4.71 -2.18
N THR A 447 -21.85 5.00 -3.27
CA THR A 447 -22.65 4.02 -4.04
C THR A 447 -22.69 4.31 -5.56
N PRO A 448 -21.56 4.40 -6.26
CA PRO A 448 -21.55 4.54 -7.72
C PRO A 448 -22.13 3.30 -8.39
N LEU A 449 -23.21 3.44 -9.17
CA LEU A 449 -23.78 2.29 -9.90
C LEU A 449 -22.78 1.68 -10.90
N TRP A 450 -21.93 2.51 -11.50
CA TRP A 450 -20.84 2.09 -12.39
C TRP A 450 -19.71 1.31 -11.69
N ALA A 451 -19.69 1.28 -10.35
CA ALA A 451 -18.78 0.43 -9.56
C ALA A 451 -19.52 -0.54 -8.61
N ASP A 452 -20.71 -1.01 -9.01
CA ASP A 452 -21.54 -1.96 -8.27
C ASP A 452 -21.99 -1.44 -6.89
N GLY A 453 -22.13 -0.12 -6.72
CA GLY A 453 -22.59 0.51 -5.49
C GLY A 453 -21.60 0.47 -4.32
N ARG A 454 -20.30 0.25 -4.58
CA ARG A 454 -19.27 0.12 -3.55
C ARG A 454 -18.54 1.45 -3.28
N PRO A 455 -18.11 1.71 -2.03
CA PRO A 455 -17.23 2.82 -1.71
C PRO A 455 -15.90 2.77 -2.46
N VAL A 456 -15.63 3.78 -3.28
CA VAL A 456 -14.39 3.90 -4.06
C VAL A 456 -13.87 5.33 -3.99
N LEU A 457 -12.55 5.49 -4.02
CA LEU A 457 -11.96 6.80 -4.24
C LEU A 457 -12.30 7.25 -5.68
N ASP A 458 -12.61 8.53 -5.84
CA ASP A 458 -12.92 9.15 -7.13
C ASP A 458 -11.82 8.83 -8.17
N PRO A 459 -12.16 8.27 -9.34
CA PRO A 459 -11.18 7.98 -10.38
C PRO A 459 -10.81 9.21 -11.22
N ALA A 460 -11.57 10.31 -11.19
CA ALA A 460 -11.34 11.49 -12.02
C ALA A 460 -9.91 12.06 -11.89
N PRO A 461 -9.31 12.22 -10.69
CA PRO A 461 -7.93 12.69 -10.53
C PRO A 461 -6.87 11.77 -11.18
N ARG A 462 -7.22 10.50 -11.45
CA ARG A 462 -6.36 9.50 -12.10
C ARG A 462 -6.79 9.17 -13.54
N LEU A 463 -7.82 9.82 -14.06
CA LEU A 463 -8.34 9.63 -15.43
C LEU A 463 -8.20 10.88 -16.28
N LEU A 464 -8.40 12.06 -15.70
CA LEU A 464 -8.51 13.32 -16.45
C LEU A 464 -7.19 14.09 -16.41
N ASP A 465 -6.69 14.50 -17.57
CA ASP A 465 -5.49 15.37 -17.67
C ASP A 465 -5.85 16.86 -17.49
N THR A 466 -6.60 17.13 -16.43
CA THR A 466 -6.90 18.47 -15.91
C THR A 466 -6.74 18.45 -14.38
N ARG A 467 -6.54 19.60 -13.76
CA ARG A 467 -6.44 19.67 -12.29
C ARG A 467 -7.83 19.48 -11.70
N VAL A 468 -8.08 18.28 -11.19
CA VAL A 468 -9.25 17.99 -10.37
C VAL A 468 -9.00 18.50 -8.95
N LEU A 469 -9.86 19.39 -8.47
CA LEU A 469 -9.79 19.93 -7.11
C LEU A 469 -10.36 18.91 -6.13
N VAL A 470 -9.51 18.42 -5.24
CA VAL A 470 -9.87 17.39 -4.25
C VAL A 470 -9.62 17.95 -2.84
N PRO A 471 -10.67 18.22 -2.04
CA PRO A 471 -10.51 18.69 -0.66
C PRO A 471 -9.72 17.72 0.22
N GLY A 472 -9.80 16.42 -0.09
CA GLY A 472 -9.12 15.35 0.63
C GLY A 472 -9.81 14.92 1.93
N ASP A 473 -11.02 15.43 2.15
CA ASP A 473 -11.81 15.15 3.35
C ASP A 473 -12.23 13.69 3.41
N LEU A 474 -12.08 13.11 4.59
CA LEU A 474 -12.54 11.76 4.86
C LEU A 474 -13.64 11.79 5.92
N VAL A 475 -14.84 11.39 5.52
CA VAL A 475 -15.94 11.16 6.45
C VAL A 475 -15.79 9.75 7.02
N VAL A 476 -15.56 9.65 8.34
CA VAL A 476 -15.41 8.38 9.05
C VAL A 476 -16.56 8.23 10.03
N ALA A 477 -17.26 7.10 10.01
CA ALA A 477 -18.28 6.80 11.02
C ALA A 477 -17.64 6.71 12.41
N GLY A 478 -18.24 7.36 13.42
CA GLY A 478 -17.73 7.39 14.79
C GLY A 478 -17.59 5.99 15.41
N ALA A 479 -16.64 5.85 16.34
CA ALA A 479 -16.25 4.56 16.95
C ALA A 479 -17.33 3.85 17.80
N GLY A 480 -18.56 4.38 17.87
CA GLY A 480 -19.72 3.81 18.58
C GLY A 480 -20.94 3.51 17.69
N ALA A 481 -20.88 3.79 16.39
CA ALA A 481 -21.99 3.60 15.47
C ALA A 481 -22.18 2.11 15.13
N GLY A 482 -23.02 1.41 15.90
CA GLY A 482 -23.60 0.14 15.47
C GLY A 482 -24.43 0.33 14.19
N ALA A 483 -24.85 -0.79 13.56
CA ALA A 483 -25.56 -0.86 12.28
C ALA A 483 -26.94 -0.15 12.19
N GLY A 484 -27.25 0.78 13.10
CA GLY A 484 -28.46 1.61 13.13
C GLY A 484 -28.24 3.07 13.56
N ALA A 485 -27.00 3.57 13.63
CA ALA A 485 -26.75 4.99 13.90
C ALA A 485 -27.06 5.84 12.65
N GLY A 486 -27.90 6.87 12.81
CA GLY A 486 -28.15 7.87 11.78
C GLY A 486 -26.90 8.70 11.45
N ALA A 487 -26.93 9.44 10.34
CA ALA A 487 -25.83 10.22 9.77
C ALA A 487 -25.18 11.29 10.70
N GLY A 488 -25.65 11.44 11.95
CA GLY A 488 -25.16 12.44 12.91
C GLY A 488 -23.91 12.05 13.71
N ASP A 489 -23.42 10.81 13.61
CA ASP A 489 -22.27 10.31 14.39
C ASP A 489 -20.99 10.16 13.54
N ALA A 490 -20.96 10.76 12.35
CA ALA A 490 -19.82 10.73 11.44
C ALA A 490 -18.86 11.90 11.71
N THR A 491 -17.57 11.60 11.86
CA THR A 491 -16.52 12.60 12.02
C THR A 491 -15.90 12.89 10.66
N ALA A 492 -15.96 14.16 10.21
CA ALA A 492 -15.19 14.62 9.07
C ALA A 492 -13.74 14.86 9.51
N VAL A 493 -12.80 14.20 8.84
CA VAL A 493 -11.36 14.44 8.99
C VAL A 493 -10.93 15.31 7.81
N PRO A 494 -10.58 16.59 8.03
CA PRO A 494 -10.17 17.48 6.95
C PRO A 494 -8.94 16.95 6.19
N GLY A 495 -9.00 17.03 4.87
CA GLY A 495 -7.84 16.89 3.99
C GLY A 495 -7.01 18.16 3.86
N GLU A 496 -5.92 18.07 3.11
CA GLU A 496 -4.94 19.14 2.94
C GLU A 496 -5.35 20.22 1.90
N GLY A 497 -6.47 20.04 1.17
CA GLY A 497 -6.87 20.91 0.06
C GLY A 497 -7.80 22.07 0.44
N ASP A 498 -7.25 23.18 0.94
CA ASP A 498 -8.03 24.34 1.39
C ASP A 498 -8.76 25.07 0.25
N ARG A 499 -8.12 25.22 -0.91
CA ARG A 499 -8.75 25.87 -2.08
C ARG A 499 -9.78 24.94 -2.68
N ALA A 500 -9.47 23.65 -2.82
CA ALA A 500 -10.45 22.66 -3.26
C ALA A 500 -11.68 22.63 -2.35
N ARG A 501 -11.49 22.72 -1.03
CA ARG A 501 -12.57 22.83 -0.04
C ARG A 501 -13.42 24.08 -0.26
N ARG A 502 -12.80 25.27 -0.35
CA ARG A 502 -13.53 26.52 -0.64
C ARG A 502 -14.35 26.45 -1.93
N ALA A 503 -13.78 25.90 -3.00
CA ALA A 503 -14.46 25.75 -4.28
C ALA A 503 -15.64 24.76 -4.20
N THR A 504 -15.46 23.66 -3.46
CA THR A 504 -16.52 22.68 -3.20
C THR A 504 -17.64 23.29 -2.35
N ASP A 505 -17.31 24.00 -1.27
CA ASP A 505 -18.28 24.67 -0.40
C ASP A 505 -19.05 25.79 -1.13
N ALA A 506 -18.40 26.50 -2.06
CA ALA A 506 -19.06 27.46 -2.92
C ALA A 506 -20.08 26.77 -3.83
N LEU A 507 -19.69 25.67 -4.49
CA LEU A 507 -20.59 24.90 -5.36
C LEU A 507 -21.78 24.33 -4.57
N LEU A 508 -21.56 23.83 -3.36
CA LEU A 508 -22.62 23.22 -2.53
C LEU A 508 -23.62 24.24 -1.94
N ARG A 509 -23.28 25.53 -1.89
CA ARG A 509 -24.14 26.60 -1.34
C ARG A 509 -24.81 27.46 -2.42
N ASP A 510 -24.84 27.00 -3.66
CA ASP A 510 -25.31 27.76 -4.82
C ASP A 510 -24.61 29.11 -5.01
N ALA A 511 -23.27 29.11 -4.96
CA ALA A 511 -22.53 30.32 -5.32
C ALA A 511 -22.73 30.67 -6.80
N GLU A 512 -22.79 31.97 -7.13
CA GLU A 512 -22.85 32.40 -8.53
C GLU A 512 -21.68 31.79 -9.33
N PRO A 513 -21.87 31.36 -10.59
CA PRO A 513 -20.80 30.80 -11.42
C PRO A 513 -19.55 31.69 -11.51
N ARG A 514 -19.69 33.00 -11.32
CA ARG A 514 -18.57 33.96 -11.28
C ARG A 514 -17.64 33.75 -10.08
N GLU A 515 -18.16 33.37 -8.92
CA GLU A 515 -17.35 33.06 -7.73
C GLU A 515 -16.48 31.82 -7.99
N LEU A 516 -17.09 30.76 -8.54
CA LEU A 516 -16.37 29.54 -8.95
C LEU A 516 -15.33 29.82 -10.04
N ALA A 517 -15.65 30.66 -11.02
CA ALA A 517 -14.72 31.09 -12.05
C ALA A 517 -13.54 31.90 -11.46
N GLY A 518 -13.79 32.74 -10.45
CA GLY A 518 -12.74 33.44 -9.69
C GLY A 518 -11.86 32.50 -8.86
N LEU A 519 -12.39 31.35 -8.48
CA LEU A 519 -11.63 30.22 -7.94
C LEU A 519 -11.04 29.35 -9.05
N GLY A 520 -10.98 29.79 -10.31
CA GLY A 520 -10.36 29.05 -11.42
C GLY A 520 -11.09 27.77 -11.85
N VAL A 521 -12.31 27.54 -11.37
CA VAL A 521 -13.12 26.37 -11.73
C VAL A 521 -13.80 26.64 -13.07
N ARG A 522 -13.45 25.86 -14.08
CA ARG A 522 -14.10 25.88 -15.40
C ARG A 522 -15.12 24.78 -15.57
N TRP A 523 -14.83 23.63 -14.99
CA TRP A 523 -15.56 22.40 -15.25
C TRP A 523 -16.21 21.89 -13.97
N VAL A 524 -17.43 21.38 -14.09
CA VAL A 524 -18.07 20.53 -13.08
C VAL A 524 -18.43 19.22 -13.74
N LEU A 525 -17.80 18.13 -13.30
CA LEU A 525 -18.14 16.78 -13.69
C LEU A 525 -19.19 16.24 -12.71
N ASP A 526 -20.39 15.95 -13.19
CA ASP A 526 -21.44 15.32 -12.43
C ASP A 526 -21.47 13.80 -12.71
N GLU A 527 -21.08 13.01 -11.72
CA GLU A 527 -21.29 11.56 -11.69
C GLU A 527 -22.72 11.25 -11.22
N ARG A 528 -23.67 11.26 -12.17
CA ARG A 528 -25.12 11.18 -11.95
C ARG A 528 -25.59 9.94 -11.19
N THR A 529 -24.81 8.86 -11.23
CA THR A 529 -25.14 7.57 -10.62
C THR A 529 -24.38 7.30 -9.31
N SER A 530 -23.66 8.30 -8.81
CA SER A 530 -22.96 8.27 -7.52
C SER A 530 -23.78 9.02 -6.46
N ALA A 531 -24.00 8.41 -5.29
CA ALA A 531 -24.58 9.13 -4.15
C ALA A 531 -23.51 9.94 -3.39
N GLY A 532 -23.94 11.06 -2.80
CA GLY A 532 -23.11 11.89 -1.94
C GLY A 532 -23.66 13.31 -1.80
N PRO A 533 -22.93 14.21 -1.12
CA PRO A 533 -23.34 15.59 -0.93
C PRO A 533 -23.43 16.35 -2.27
N ARG A 534 -24.59 16.93 -2.54
CA ARG A 534 -24.83 17.78 -3.72
C ARG A 534 -25.23 19.21 -3.34
N GLY A 535 -25.69 19.42 -2.10
CA GLY A 535 -26.10 20.73 -1.63
C GLY A 535 -27.12 21.37 -2.57
N ALA A 536 -26.94 22.65 -2.86
CA ALA A 536 -27.70 23.40 -3.86
C ALA A 536 -26.97 23.50 -5.23
N ALA A 537 -26.00 22.61 -5.50
CA ALA A 537 -25.19 22.68 -6.72
C ALA A 537 -26.02 22.58 -8.01
N ASP A 538 -27.17 21.89 -7.98
CA ASP A 538 -28.05 21.75 -9.15
C ASP A 538 -28.56 23.12 -9.65
N GLU A 539 -28.72 24.11 -8.76
CA GLU A 539 -29.11 25.49 -9.13
C GLU A 539 -27.99 26.17 -9.92
N THR A 540 -26.75 26.10 -9.44
CA THR A 540 -25.57 26.62 -10.13
C THR A 540 -25.38 25.96 -11.50
N LEU A 541 -25.64 24.65 -11.62
CA LEU A 541 -25.52 23.90 -12.87
C LEU A 541 -26.52 24.38 -13.94
N THR A 542 -27.66 24.98 -13.58
CA THR A 542 -28.62 25.53 -14.56
C THR A 542 -28.05 26.69 -15.38
N ALA A 543 -27.06 27.40 -14.83
CA ALA A 543 -26.37 28.51 -15.48
C ALA A 543 -25.11 28.09 -16.26
N THR A 544 -24.87 26.78 -16.42
CA THR A 544 -23.70 26.22 -17.12
C THR A 544 -24.06 25.70 -18.52
N THR A 545 -23.05 25.52 -19.37
CA THR A 545 -23.20 24.85 -20.67
C THR A 545 -22.82 23.38 -20.54
N THR A 546 -23.76 22.47 -20.78
CA THR A 546 -23.47 21.04 -20.84
C THR A 546 -22.66 20.69 -22.09
N ARG A 547 -21.43 20.22 -21.92
CA ARG A 547 -20.54 19.77 -23.00
C ARG A 547 -20.62 18.30 -23.29
N PHE A 548 -20.97 17.51 -22.29
CA PHE A 548 -21.18 16.08 -22.42
C PHE A 548 -22.31 15.65 -21.47
N SER A 549 -23.13 14.70 -21.89
CA SER A 549 -24.07 14.03 -21.00
C SER A 549 -24.38 12.63 -21.52
N ASP A 550 -24.32 11.67 -20.62
CA ASP A 550 -24.84 10.32 -20.81
C ASP A 550 -25.58 9.89 -19.51
N PRO A 551 -26.03 8.63 -19.37
CA PRO A 551 -26.68 8.17 -18.15
C PRO A 551 -25.79 8.19 -16.89
N GLU A 552 -24.47 8.12 -17.02
CA GLU A 552 -23.52 8.01 -15.91
C GLU A 552 -22.89 9.37 -15.54
N LEU A 553 -22.58 10.20 -16.53
CA LEU A 553 -21.80 11.42 -16.40
C LEU A 553 -22.46 12.60 -17.12
N ALA A 554 -22.32 13.80 -16.56
CA ALA A 554 -22.51 15.05 -17.27
C ALA A 554 -21.34 15.99 -17.03
N LEU A 555 -20.80 16.60 -18.08
CA LEU A 555 -19.74 17.60 -17.96
C LEU A 555 -20.32 18.97 -18.26
N HIS A 556 -20.22 19.85 -17.27
CA HIS A 556 -20.71 21.22 -17.31
C HIS A 556 -19.53 22.19 -17.42
N GLU A 557 -19.61 23.14 -18.35
CA GLU A 557 -18.67 24.24 -18.47
C GLU A 557 -19.30 25.53 -17.95
N LEU A 558 -18.60 26.21 -17.05
CA LEU A 558 -18.96 27.55 -16.60
C LEU A 558 -18.74 28.57 -17.72
N ALA A 559 -19.51 29.66 -17.68
CA ALA A 559 -19.28 30.77 -18.60
C ALA A 559 -17.86 31.33 -18.40
N PRO A 560 -17.13 31.65 -19.49
CA PRO A 560 -15.78 32.17 -19.36
C PRO A 560 -15.79 33.52 -18.62
N PRO A 561 -14.75 33.82 -17.82
CA PRO A 561 -14.61 35.12 -17.17
C PRO A 561 -14.64 36.26 -18.19
N ASP A 562 -15.09 37.43 -17.74
CA ASP A 562 -15.03 38.65 -18.54
C ASP A 562 -13.57 39.06 -18.81
N GLY A 563 -13.28 39.51 -20.03
CA GLY A 563 -11.95 39.96 -20.40
C GLY A 563 -11.64 39.88 -21.90
N PRO A 564 -10.47 40.39 -22.32
CA PRO A 564 -10.00 40.28 -23.71
C PRO A 564 -9.50 38.86 -24.03
N GLY A 565 -9.47 38.52 -25.32
CA GLY A 565 -9.00 37.21 -25.80
C GLY A 565 -10.10 36.16 -25.96
N ASP A 566 -9.70 34.96 -26.36
CA ASP A 566 -10.59 33.80 -26.43
C ASP A 566 -10.89 33.21 -25.04
N ALA A 567 -11.83 32.27 -24.98
CA ALA A 567 -12.24 31.66 -23.71
C ALA A 567 -11.08 30.99 -22.96
N ASP A 568 -10.17 30.31 -23.68
CA ASP A 568 -9.06 29.59 -23.06
C ASP A 568 -8.02 30.55 -22.47
N SER A 569 -7.75 31.68 -23.13
CA SER A 569 -6.88 32.73 -22.63
C SER A 569 -7.44 33.34 -21.34
N ARG A 570 -8.77 33.58 -21.28
CA ARG A 570 -9.45 34.12 -20.09
C ARG A 570 -9.45 33.14 -18.92
N TRP A 571 -9.68 31.85 -19.19
CA TRP A 571 -9.54 30.80 -18.18
C TRP A 571 -8.11 30.70 -17.65
N SER A 572 -7.12 30.76 -18.54
CA SER A 572 -5.70 30.75 -18.15
C SER A 572 -5.32 31.92 -17.24
N ALA A 573 -5.96 33.08 -17.41
CA ALA A 573 -5.69 34.26 -16.60
C ALA A 573 -6.23 34.18 -15.16
N VAL A 574 -7.36 33.48 -14.95
CA VAL A 574 -7.99 33.33 -13.61
C VAL A 574 -7.61 32.03 -12.91
N THR A 575 -7.13 31.03 -13.64
CA THR A 575 -6.73 29.74 -13.08
C THR A 575 -5.36 29.87 -12.43
N PRO A 576 -5.19 29.53 -11.14
CA PRO A 576 -3.88 29.57 -10.52
C PRO A 576 -2.91 28.64 -11.24
N PRO A 577 -1.66 29.09 -11.42
CA PRO A 577 -0.65 28.32 -12.11
C PRO A 577 -0.42 26.99 -11.39
N GLY A 578 -0.15 25.95 -12.17
CA GLY A 578 0.33 24.68 -11.63
C GLY A 578 1.73 24.78 -11.09
N ALA A 579 2.24 23.63 -10.66
CA ALA A 579 3.60 23.56 -10.20
C ALA A 579 4.54 24.02 -11.33
N PRO A 580 5.49 24.93 -11.03
CA PRO A 580 6.36 25.49 -12.06
C PRO A 580 7.22 24.39 -12.69
N ALA A 581 7.64 24.60 -13.94
CA ALA A 581 8.36 23.59 -14.72
C ALA A 581 9.62 23.06 -14.01
N TRP A 582 10.34 23.91 -13.26
CA TRP A 582 11.52 23.51 -12.51
C TRP A 582 11.18 22.57 -11.34
N ALA A 583 10.04 22.77 -10.66
CA ALA A 583 9.59 21.92 -9.56
C ALA A 583 9.16 20.56 -10.10
N ARG A 584 8.39 20.54 -11.20
CA ARG A 584 8.05 19.32 -11.93
C ARG A 584 9.31 18.56 -12.38
N ALA A 585 10.27 19.26 -12.97
CA ALA A 585 11.54 18.66 -13.42
C ALA A 585 12.35 18.07 -12.25
N ALA A 586 12.42 18.76 -11.12
CA ALA A 586 13.14 18.29 -9.93
C ALA A 586 12.50 17.02 -9.36
N VAL A 587 11.17 16.97 -9.25
CA VAL A 587 10.44 15.77 -8.79
C VAL A 587 10.57 14.62 -9.79
N LEU A 588 10.46 14.88 -11.10
CA LEU A 588 10.67 13.86 -12.13
C LEU A 588 12.10 13.29 -12.09
N ALA A 589 13.11 14.13 -11.84
CA ALA A 589 14.49 13.68 -11.65
C ALA A 589 14.62 12.78 -10.41
N ALA A 590 13.94 13.10 -9.31
CA ALA A 590 13.89 12.24 -8.13
C ALA A 590 13.25 10.87 -8.43
N HIS A 591 12.17 10.83 -9.22
CA HIS A 591 11.54 9.59 -9.67
C HIS A 591 12.48 8.76 -10.56
N ALA A 592 13.17 9.40 -11.51
CA ALA A 592 14.14 8.72 -12.35
C ALA A 592 15.29 8.13 -11.53
N LEU A 593 15.80 8.87 -10.54
CA LEU A 593 16.87 8.40 -9.65
C LEU A 593 16.40 7.23 -8.77
N TRP A 594 15.17 7.26 -8.26
CA TRP A 594 14.55 6.14 -7.56
C TRP A 594 14.50 4.88 -8.44
N LEU A 595 14.01 5.01 -9.68
CA LEU A 595 13.89 3.90 -10.62
C LEU A 595 15.26 3.32 -11.03
N LEU A 596 16.23 4.19 -11.31
CA LEU A 596 17.61 3.79 -11.63
C LEU A 596 18.26 3.07 -10.44
N THR A 597 18.00 3.53 -9.22
CA THR A 597 18.50 2.89 -7.99
C THR A 597 17.89 1.49 -7.82
N LEU A 598 16.59 1.35 -8.04
CA LEU A 598 15.91 0.06 -8.02
C LEU A 598 16.50 -0.90 -9.06
N ALA A 599 16.58 -0.47 -10.32
CA ALA A 599 17.08 -1.27 -11.43
C ALA A 599 18.56 -1.66 -11.22
N GLY A 600 19.42 -0.70 -10.85
CA GLY A 600 20.83 -0.92 -10.61
C GLY A 600 21.09 -1.85 -9.43
N ALA A 601 20.37 -1.68 -8.32
CA ALA A 601 20.49 -2.56 -7.16
C ALA A 601 20.00 -3.98 -7.46
N ALA A 602 18.90 -4.13 -8.21
CA ALA A 602 18.38 -5.42 -8.64
C ALA A 602 19.36 -6.13 -9.59
N ALA A 603 19.90 -5.45 -10.60
CA ALA A 603 20.90 -5.99 -11.51
C ALA A 603 22.18 -6.40 -10.77
N ALA A 604 22.66 -5.57 -9.84
CA ALA A 604 23.81 -5.90 -8.98
C ALA A 604 23.56 -7.11 -8.06
N ALA A 605 22.31 -7.30 -7.61
CA ALA A 605 21.93 -8.46 -6.82
C ALA A 605 21.93 -9.75 -7.66
N VAL A 606 21.38 -9.69 -8.88
CA VAL A 606 21.32 -10.82 -9.82
C VAL A 606 22.71 -11.24 -10.29
N THR A 607 23.53 -10.29 -10.73
CA THR A 607 24.91 -10.55 -11.20
C THR A 607 25.77 -11.20 -10.12
N ARG A 608 25.72 -10.70 -8.87
CA ARG A 608 26.42 -11.32 -7.74
C ARG A 608 25.91 -12.71 -7.42
N ALA A 609 24.61 -12.97 -7.58
CA ALA A 609 24.03 -14.29 -7.40
C ALA A 609 24.41 -15.27 -8.53
N ALA A 610 24.63 -14.78 -9.75
CA ALA A 610 25.12 -15.58 -10.87
C ALA A 610 26.61 -15.91 -10.72
N GLY A 611 27.46 -14.92 -10.41
CA GLY A 611 28.90 -15.12 -10.20
C GLY A 611 29.21 -16.09 -9.05
N ALA A 612 28.46 -16.02 -7.96
CA ALA A 612 28.59 -16.97 -6.85
C ALA A 612 28.20 -18.42 -7.20
N ARG A 613 27.38 -18.63 -8.25
CA ARG A 613 27.03 -19.97 -8.75
C ARG A 613 28.11 -20.51 -9.69
N GLY A 614 28.65 -19.66 -10.57
CA GLY A 614 29.73 -20.05 -11.50
C GLY A 614 31.05 -20.40 -10.81
N SER A 615 31.39 -19.73 -9.71
CA SER A 615 32.60 -20.04 -8.92
C SER A 615 32.53 -21.40 -8.21
N VAL A 616 31.33 -21.88 -7.88
CA VAL A 616 31.14 -23.19 -7.24
C VAL A 616 31.29 -24.31 -8.27
N THR A 617 30.68 -24.16 -9.46
CA THR A 617 30.80 -25.14 -10.54
C THR A 617 32.21 -25.23 -11.12
N GLY A 618 32.96 -24.12 -11.16
CA GLY A 618 34.36 -24.13 -11.60
C GLY A 618 35.32 -24.79 -10.60
N ALA A 619 35.04 -24.68 -9.29
CA ALA A 619 35.84 -25.32 -8.24
C ALA A 619 35.61 -26.85 -8.18
N ASP A 620 34.41 -27.32 -8.49
CA ASP A 620 34.12 -28.75 -8.62
C ASP A 620 34.75 -29.33 -9.90
N ALA A 621 34.67 -28.61 -11.04
CA ALA A 621 35.33 -29.03 -12.29
C ALA A 621 36.87 -29.08 -12.19
N ALA A 622 37.48 -28.17 -11.42
CA ALA A 622 38.92 -28.19 -11.17
C ALA A 622 39.37 -29.31 -10.21
N ARG A 623 38.46 -29.87 -9.40
CA ARG A 623 38.73 -31.04 -8.56
C ARG A 623 38.58 -32.35 -9.32
N ASP A 624 37.64 -32.42 -10.26
CA ASP A 624 37.41 -33.62 -11.08
C ASP A 624 38.42 -33.76 -12.23
N GLY A 625 39.11 -32.67 -12.63
CA GLY A 625 40.16 -32.69 -13.65
C GLY A 625 41.59 -32.95 -13.12
N ALA A 626 41.76 -33.15 -11.82
CA ALA A 626 43.03 -33.44 -11.16
C ALA A 626 43.10 -34.86 -10.56
N GLY A 627 42.20 -35.74 -10.99
CA GLY A 627 42.12 -37.16 -10.59
C GLY A 627 42.69 -38.10 -11.63
#